data_AF-A0A7Y5MPV5-F1
#
_entry.id   AF-A0A7Y5MPV5-F1
#
_cell.length_a   1.000
_cell.length_b   1.000
_cell.length_c   1.000
_cell.angle_alpha   90.00
_cell.angle_beta   90.00
_cell.angle_gamma   90.00
#
_symmetry.space_group_name_H-M   'P 1'
#
loop_
_entity.id
_entity.type
_entity.pdbx_description
1 polymer ?
#
loop_
_entity_poly.entity_id
_entity_poly.type
_entity_poly.pdbx_seq_one_letter_code
_entity_poly.pdbx_strand_id
1 'polypeptide(L)'
;MKKLYLSIFASALALFIFQSCEKDLPQRLDYEAYEFATLDEDGGTWNPVLLNSPGQIGIPAPEATTSPAYQAELAAVKAASGQITGDQEAAVRYWSSNALIRWNEIARELAAKYNLTPAPNADGTYPAPNAMNPGQYPLFPFAHPPYTCRMLAYWSGAQYDALMAAWYYKYQFNRPAPYAADASITTHLPENGLPSYPSEGATIAAVSQVILSAMFPLEKDFLAAKATEHKNSLIWAGMNVQSDIVAGDSLGRAVAAVFINRAKTDGMANAQTPRPISDSLRAAAQTRWGWHWENLETPQRPVGITPFFGRVRPWCIPNVEAVRPVPPPAPGSAEFQVAVAELQEIADNLTTDQRKIANFWADGLGTYTPPGHWNRFAADLIVKYKENPLRSARTFAYMNMAIMDAGISCWDAKYYYHYPRPAQVIPGFKTILGIPNFPSYTSGHSTFSAAAATVLGHIFPAEKARADAWAEEAALSRIYAGIHYRFDSEVGTTQGRAVGNYAVEVAKVDGGE
;
A
#
# COMPACT_ATOMS: atom_id res chain seq x y z
N MET A 1 20.18 8.55 62.24
CA MET A 1 19.73 9.37 61.10
C MET A 1 20.55 9.23 59.81
N LYS A 2 21.77 8.65 59.78
CA LYS A 2 22.53 8.47 58.52
C LYS A 2 22.21 7.22 57.68
N LYS A 3 21.50 6.23 58.23
CA LYS A 3 21.14 4.99 57.51
C LYS A 3 19.78 5.03 56.80
N LEU A 4 18.94 6.04 57.06
CA LEU A 4 17.61 6.15 56.44
C LEU A 4 17.62 6.92 55.11
N TYR A 5 18.60 7.81 54.91
CA TYR A 5 18.71 8.59 53.67
C TYR A 5 19.32 7.81 52.50
N LEU A 6 20.12 6.76 52.76
CA LEU A 6 20.72 5.94 51.69
C LEU A 6 19.70 5.02 51.03
N SER A 7 18.69 4.56 51.77
CA SER A 7 17.65 3.68 51.24
C SER A 7 16.64 4.44 50.37
N ILE A 8 16.32 5.69 50.71
CA ILE A 8 15.38 6.50 49.91
C ILE A 8 16.01 6.97 48.60
N PHE A 9 17.33 7.25 48.59
CA PHE A 9 18.03 7.60 47.35
C PHE A 9 18.25 6.40 46.42
N ALA A 10 18.45 5.19 46.97
CA ALA A 10 18.57 3.96 46.17
C ALA A 10 17.23 3.54 45.55
N SER A 11 16.11 3.76 46.25
CA SER A 11 14.77 3.47 45.70
C SER A 11 14.34 4.48 44.63
N ALA A 12 14.73 5.76 44.76
CA ALA A 12 14.46 6.77 43.73
C ALA A 12 15.31 6.56 42.46
N LEU A 13 16.54 6.05 42.59
CA LEU A 13 17.40 5.73 41.43
C LEU A 13 16.98 4.42 40.73
N ALA A 14 16.40 3.46 41.45
CA ALA A 14 15.86 2.23 40.86
C ALA A 14 14.53 2.43 40.10
N LEU A 15 13.79 3.51 40.38
CA LEU A 15 12.55 3.86 39.69
C LEU A 15 12.76 4.64 38.39
N PHE A 16 13.98 5.08 38.08
CA PHE A 16 14.32 5.76 36.81
C PHE A 16 15.08 4.88 35.80
N ILE A 17 15.37 3.62 36.12
CA ILE A 17 16.19 2.73 35.26
C ILE A 17 15.34 1.72 34.45
N PHE A 18 14.01 1.69 34.64
CA PHE A 18 13.10 0.85 33.85
C PHE A 18 12.26 1.62 32.81
N GLN A 19 12.61 2.87 32.48
CA GLN A 19 12.30 3.36 31.13
C GLN A 19 13.33 2.76 30.17
N SER A 20 13.14 1.47 29.87
CA SER A 20 13.55 0.94 28.58
C SER A 20 12.93 1.85 27.54
N CYS A 21 13.71 2.78 26.98
CA CYS A 21 13.41 3.33 25.67
C CYS A 21 13.19 2.11 24.79
N GLU A 22 11.95 1.89 24.35
CA GLU A 22 11.63 0.91 23.34
C GLU A 22 12.54 1.22 22.15
N LYS A 23 13.62 0.44 22.01
CA LYS A 23 14.62 0.63 20.95
C LYS A 23 14.11 0.09 19.61
N ASP A 24 12.95 -0.57 19.64
CA ASP A 24 12.24 -0.97 18.45
C ASP A 24 11.42 0.22 17.97
N LEU A 25 11.73 0.70 16.76
CA LEU A 25 10.88 1.66 16.09
C LEU A 25 9.48 1.02 15.92
N PRO A 26 8.39 1.70 16.32
CA PRO A 26 7.05 1.12 16.21
C PRO A 26 6.79 0.74 14.74
N GLN A 27 6.63 -0.55 14.48
CA GLN A 27 6.37 -1.08 13.14
C GLN A 27 4.91 -0.83 12.72
N ARG A 28 4.03 -0.58 13.70
CA ARG A 28 2.60 -0.42 13.56
C ARG A 28 2.16 0.96 14.03
N LEU A 29 1.09 1.46 13.44
CA LEU A 29 0.39 2.63 13.91
C LEU A 29 -0.29 2.27 15.23
N ASP A 30 0.05 3.03 16.26
CA ASP A 30 -0.62 2.99 17.54
C ASP A 30 -1.89 3.85 17.44
N TYR A 31 -3.06 3.22 17.52
CA TYR A 31 -4.35 3.90 17.49
C TYR A 31 -5.39 3.11 18.28
N GLU A 32 -6.25 3.85 18.97
CA GLU A 32 -7.40 3.31 19.68
C GLU A 32 -8.63 3.21 18.77
N ALA A 33 -9.58 2.34 19.13
CA ALA A 33 -10.86 2.32 18.44
C ALA A 33 -11.56 3.69 18.55
N TYR A 34 -12.20 4.10 17.46
CA TYR A 34 -12.89 5.38 17.37
C TYR A 34 -14.29 5.21 16.80
N GLU A 35 -15.18 6.11 17.23
CA GLU A 35 -16.46 6.36 16.57
C GLU A 35 -16.21 7.01 15.20
N PHE A 36 -16.94 6.55 14.18
CA PHE A 36 -16.77 7.02 12.81
C PHE A 36 -17.32 8.43 12.61
N ALA A 37 -16.67 9.22 11.77
CA ALA A 37 -17.12 10.59 11.46
C ALA A 37 -18.45 10.62 10.69
N THR A 38 -18.70 9.61 9.86
CA THR A 38 -19.91 9.40 9.06
C THR A 38 -20.21 7.91 8.96
N LEU A 39 -21.47 7.55 8.70
CA LEU A 39 -21.86 6.17 8.38
C LEU A 39 -21.91 5.90 6.88
N ASP A 40 -22.09 6.96 6.08
CA ASP A 40 -22.29 6.90 4.63
C ASP A 40 -23.42 5.94 4.27
N GLU A 41 -24.63 6.22 4.77
CA GLU A 41 -25.81 5.38 4.59
C GLU A 41 -26.15 5.11 3.11
N ASP A 42 -25.77 6.03 2.23
CA ASP A 42 -25.90 5.95 0.79
C ASP A 42 -24.72 5.26 0.09
N GLY A 43 -23.72 4.78 0.82
CA GLY A 43 -22.50 4.16 0.28
C GLY A 43 -22.74 2.95 -0.62
N GLY A 44 -23.90 2.32 -0.50
CA GLY A 44 -24.36 1.25 -1.40
C GLY A 44 -24.86 1.72 -2.77
N THR A 45 -24.88 3.04 -3.02
CA THR A 45 -25.29 3.66 -4.29
C THR A 45 -24.11 4.19 -5.10
N TRP A 46 -22.90 4.16 -4.53
CA TRP A 46 -21.67 4.59 -5.19
C TRP A 46 -21.29 3.65 -6.35
N ASN A 47 -20.49 4.17 -7.28
CA ASN A 47 -20.06 3.48 -8.48
C ASN A 47 -18.82 2.63 -8.21
N PRO A 48 -18.88 1.30 -8.38
CA PRO A 48 -17.73 0.44 -8.15
C PRO A 48 -16.63 0.61 -9.19
N VAL A 49 -15.41 0.22 -8.83
CA VAL A 49 -14.23 0.24 -9.68
C VAL A 49 -14.31 -0.83 -10.76
N LEU A 50 -14.66 -2.07 -10.42
CA LEU A 50 -14.76 -3.19 -11.37
C LEU A 50 -16.12 -3.90 -11.37
N LEU A 51 -16.85 -3.89 -10.26
CA LEU A 51 -18.23 -4.39 -10.28
C LEU A 51 -19.10 -3.48 -11.16
N ASN A 52 -20.06 -4.06 -11.87
CA ASN A 52 -21.05 -3.32 -12.67
C ASN A 52 -22.06 -2.56 -11.79
N SER A 53 -22.27 -3.03 -10.56
CA SER A 53 -23.08 -2.38 -9.52
C SER A 53 -22.77 -2.99 -8.16
N PRO A 54 -23.03 -2.29 -7.03
CA PRO A 54 -22.87 -2.85 -5.68
C PRO A 54 -23.69 -4.14 -5.46
N GLY A 55 -24.85 -4.26 -6.09
CA GLY A 55 -25.71 -5.45 -6.05
C GLY A 55 -25.35 -6.58 -7.03
N GLN A 56 -24.24 -6.48 -7.79
CA GLN A 56 -23.88 -7.49 -8.79
C GLN A 56 -23.75 -8.90 -8.20
N ILE A 57 -23.18 -9.01 -7.00
CA ILE A 57 -23.00 -10.29 -6.31
C ILE A 57 -24.13 -10.45 -5.31
N GLY A 58 -25.06 -11.37 -5.58
CA GLY A 58 -26.17 -11.72 -4.71
C GLY A 58 -25.73 -12.41 -3.41
N ILE A 59 -26.31 -12.01 -2.28
CA ILE A 59 -26.24 -12.75 -1.01
C ILE A 59 -27.67 -13.09 -0.54
N PRO A 60 -27.86 -14.19 0.22
CA PRO A 60 -29.18 -14.54 0.74
C PRO A 60 -29.72 -13.45 1.68
N ALA A 61 -31.04 -13.36 1.82
CA ALA A 61 -31.62 -12.50 2.84
C ALA A 61 -31.28 -13.05 4.24
N PRO A 62 -31.02 -12.18 5.23
CA PRO A 62 -30.83 -12.60 6.60
C PRO A 62 -32.12 -13.22 7.18
N GLU A 63 -31.98 -14.25 8.01
CA GLU A 63 -33.07 -14.74 8.86
C GLU A 63 -33.68 -13.60 9.70
N ALA A 64 -34.98 -13.65 9.94
CA ALA A 64 -35.68 -12.67 10.78
C ALA A 64 -35.10 -12.66 12.19
N THR A 65 -35.00 -11.48 12.82
CA THR A 65 -34.44 -11.36 14.18
C THR A 65 -35.28 -12.09 15.23
N THR A 66 -36.54 -12.40 14.94
CA THR A 66 -37.43 -13.20 15.80
C THR A 66 -37.31 -14.71 15.56
N SER A 67 -36.50 -15.16 14.60
CA SER A 67 -36.39 -16.58 14.29
C SER A 67 -35.64 -17.35 15.39
N PRO A 68 -35.97 -18.63 15.64
CA PRO A 68 -35.22 -19.44 16.60
C PRO A 68 -33.73 -19.55 16.27
N ALA A 69 -33.39 -19.57 14.97
CA ALA A 69 -32.01 -19.61 14.51
C ALA A 69 -31.24 -18.34 14.90
N TYR A 70 -31.80 -17.15 14.64
CA TYR A 70 -31.14 -15.90 14.99
C TYR A 70 -31.02 -15.72 16.51
N GLN A 71 -32.06 -16.07 17.27
CA GLN A 71 -32.04 -16.02 18.73
C GLN A 71 -30.96 -16.92 19.34
N ALA A 72 -30.71 -18.09 18.73
CA ALA A 72 -29.61 -18.96 19.13
C ALA A 72 -28.23 -18.33 18.85
N GLU A 73 -28.05 -17.68 17.70
CA GLU A 73 -26.81 -16.94 17.40
C GLU A 73 -26.59 -15.77 18.35
N LEU A 74 -27.65 -15.03 18.70
CA LEU A 74 -27.57 -13.90 19.63
C LEU A 74 -27.16 -14.35 21.03
N ALA A 75 -27.72 -15.48 21.52
CA ALA A 75 -27.31 -16.10 22.76
C ALA A 75 -25.83 -16.56 22.73
N ALA A 76 -25.35 -17.07 21.58
CA ALA A 76 -23.96 -17.45 21.41
C ALA A 76 -23.01 -16.24 21.45
N VAL A 77 -23.37 -15.12 20.80
CA VAL A 77 -22.60 -13.86 20.87
C VAL A 77 -22.57 -13.32 22.29
N LYS A 78 -23.71 -13.33 23.01
CA LYS A 78 -23.78 -12.92 24.41
C LYS A 78 -22.86 -13.74 25.31
N ALA A 79 -22.85 -15.06 25.14
CA ALA A 79 -21.96 -15.94 25.87
C ALA A 79 -20.48 -15.67 25.53
N ALA A 80 -20.16 -15.50 24.25
CA ALA A 80 -18.80 -15.29 23.78
C ALA A 80 -18.22 -13.94 24.23
N SER A 81 -19.01 -12.86 24.17
CA SER A 81 -18.60 -11.51 24.55
C SER A 81 -18.59 -11.26 26.06
N GLY A 82 -19.40 -11.99 26.84
CA GLY A 82 -19.50 -11.80 28.28
C GLY A 82 -18.25 -12.21 29.07
N GLN A 83 -17.41 -13.11 28.52
CA GLN A 83 -16.20 -13.63 29.18
C GLN A 83 -15.08 -13.92 28.16
N ILE A 84 -14.53 -12.87 27.56
CA ILE A 84 -13.40 -13.02 26.64
C ILE A 84 -12.06 -13.23 27.39
N THR A 85 -11.18 -14.05 26.83
CA THR A 85 -9.83 -14.28 27.36
C THR A 85 -8.91 -13.10 27.06
N GLY A 86 -7.75 -13.03 27.72
CA GLY A 86 -6.75 -11.99 27.43
C GLY A 86 -6.29 -11.97 25.97
N ASP A 87 -6.15 -13.14 25.34
CA ASP A 87 -5.77 -13.23 23.92
C ASP A 87 -6.91 -12.76 22.99
N GLN A 88 -8.16 -13.03 23.36
CA GLN A 88 -9.33 -12.55 22.61
C GLN A 88 -9.48 -11.03 22.72
N GLU A 89 -9.29 -10.46 23.92
CA GLU A 89 -9.24 -9.01 24.15
C GLU A 89 -8.13 -8.37 23.31
N ALA A 90 -6.93 -8.96 23.29
CA ALA A 90 -5.83 -8.47 22.47
C ALA A 90 -6.16 -8.51 20.97
N ALA A 91 -6.84 -9.56 20.50
CA ALA A 91 -7.30 -9.65 19.11
C ALA A 91 -8.36 -8.59 18.78
N VAL A 92 -9.33 -8.34 19.67
CA VAL A 92 -10.34 -7.28 19.51
C VAL A 92 -9.65 -5.91 19.41
N ARG A 93 -8.72 -5.60 20.31
CA ARG A 93 -7.94 -4.35 20.26
C ARG A 93 -7.07 -4.23 19.01
N TYR A 94 -6.47 -5.34 18.57
CA TYR A 94 -5.65 -5.35 17.38
C TYR A 94 -6.46 -4.98 16.15
N TRP A 95 -7.57 -5.70 15.88
CA TRP A 95 -8.40 -5.45 14.71
C TRP A 95 -9.20 -4.14 14.80
N SER A 96 -9.54 -3.70 16.02
CA SER A 96 -10.14 -2.41 16.34
C SER A 96 -11.43 -2.13 15.56
N SER A 97 -11.92 -0.88 15.56
CA SER A 97 -13.12 -0.48 14.81
C SER A 97 -12.88 -0.35 13.30
N ASN A 98 -11.62 -0.27 12.86
CA ASN A 98 -11.27 -0.14 11.44
C ASN A 98 -10.12 -1.05 11.02
N ALA A 99 -10.46 -2.30 10.71
CA ALA A 99 -9.50 -3.34 10.38
C ALA A 99 -8.71 -3.11 9.07
N LEU A 100 -9.08 -2.14 8.23
CA LEU A 100 -8.32 -1.81 7.01
C LEU A 100 -6.90 -1.34 7.35
N ILE A 101 -6.72 -0.64 8.46
CA ILE A 101 -5.41 -0.20 8.93
C ILE A 101 -4.50 -1.40 9.21
N ARG A 102 -5.02 -2.44 9.88
CA ARG A 102 -4.23 -3.65 10.18
C ARG A 102 -3.95 -4.50 8.96
N TRP A 103 -4.90 -4.64 8.05
CA TRP A 103 -4.63 -5.31 6.78
C TRP A 103 -3.63 -4.53 5.91
N ASN A 104 -3.64 -3.19 5.99
CA ASN A 104 -2.63 -2.35 5.33
C ASN A 104 -1.23 -2.58 5.89
N GLU A 105 -1.09 -2.60 7.22
CA GLU A 105 0.17 -2.96 7.90
C GLU A 105 0.67 -4.33 7.45
N ILE A 106 -0.19 -5.36 7.46
CA ILE A 106 0.14 -6.70 6.99
C ILE A 106 0.61 -6.66 5.54
N ALA A 107 -0.11 -5.98 4.63
CA ALA A 107 0.28 -5.88 3.22
C ALA A 107 1.63 -5.18 3.03
N ARG A 108 1.92 -4.15 3.82
CA ARG A 108 3.22 -3.45 3.82
C ARG A 108 4.33 -4.33 4.36
N GLU A 109 4.13 -5.02 5.48
CA GLU A 109 5.10 -5.97 6.05
C GLU A 109 5.42 -7.11 5.08
N LEU A 110 4.42 -7.62 4.36
CA LEU A 110 4.61 -8.61 3.29
C LEU A 110 5.46 -8.05 2.14
N ALA A 111 5.17 -6.82 1.69
CA ALA A 111 5.99 -6.16 0.68
C ALA A 111 7.45 -6.00 1.16
N ALA A 112 7.66 -5.59 2.42
CA ALA A 112 8.99 -5.47 3.01
C ALA A 112 9.74 -6.81 3.08
N LYS A 113 9.06 -7.86 3.56
CA LYS A 113 9.59 -9.22 3.68
C LYS A 113 10.08 -9.77 2.33
N TYR A 114 9.36 -9.48 1.25
CA TYR A 114 9.65 -9.98 -0.09
C TYR A 114 10.39 -8.98 -0.98
N ASN A 115 10.73 -7.79 -0.49
CA ASN A 115 11.56 -6.82 -1.19
C ASN A 115 13.06 -7.15 -1.04
N LEU A 116 13.41 -8.35 -1.51
CA LEU A 116 14.76 -8.90 -1.48
C LEU A 116 15.19 -9.19 -2.90
N THR A 117 16.31 -8.58 -3.32
CA THR A 117 16.84 -8.78 -4.66
C THR A 117 17.46 -10.18 -4.77
N PRO A 118 17.10 -11.00 -5.78
CA PRO A 118 17.72 -12.29 -6.00
C PRO A 118 19.24 -12.20 -6.17
N ALA A 119 19.98 -12.99 -5.41
CA ALA A 119 21.43 -13.09 -5.52
C ALA A 119 21.84 -13.77 -6.84
N PRO A 120 23.00 -13.42 -7.41
CA PRO A 120 23.56 -14.14 -8.54
C PRO A 120 23.93 -15.57 -8.13
N ASN A 121 23.82 -16.51 -9.08
CA ASN A 121 24.39 -17.84 -8.96
C ASN A 121 25.93 -17.79 -8.99
N ALA A 122 26.58 -18.88 -8.56
CA ALA A 122 28.05 -18.97 -8.55
C ALA A 122 28.68 -18.84 -9.95
N ASP A 123 27.92 -19.13 -11.01
CA ASP A 123 28.32 -18.98 -12.41
C ASP A 123 28.07 -17.56 -12.97
N GLY A 124 27.62 -16.62 -12.13
CA GLY A 124 27.31 -15.24 -12.50
C GLY A 124 25.94 -15.05 -13.18
N THR A 125 25.15 -16.12 -13.36
CA THR A 125 23.78 -16.00 -13.87
C THR A 125 22.82 -15.48 -12.81
N TYR A 126 21.70 -14.90 -13.22
CA TYR A 126 20.70 -14.34 -12.32
C TYR A 126 19.40 -15.14 -12.38
N PRO A 127 19.00 -15.79 -11.28
CA PRO A 127 17.73 -16.48 -11.26
C PRO A 127 16.58 -15.47 -11.12
N ALA A 128 15.40 -15.84 -11.63
CA ALA A 128 14.18 -15.04 -11.54
C ALA A 128 13.14 -15.77 -10.69
N PRO A 129 12.36 -15.05 -9.85
CA PRO A 129 11.28 -15.66 -9.09
C PRO A 129 10.26 -16.33 -9.99
N ASN A 130 9.79 -17.51 -9.60
CA ASN A 130 8.83 -18.29 -10.38
C ASN A 130 7.50 -18.40 -9.63
N ALA A 131 6.45 -17.76 -10.16
CA ALA A 131 5.10 -17.82 -9.60
C ALA A 131 4.52 -19.25 -9.55
N MET A 132 4.94 -20.14 -10.45
CA MET A 132 4.51 -21.54 -10.47
C MET A 132 5.21 -22.39 -9.40
N ASN A 133 6.39 -21.98 -8.95
CA ASN A 133 7.20 -22.68 -7.94
C ASN A 133 7.66 -21.68 -6.85
N PRO A 134 6.73 -21.07 -6.09
CA PRO A 134 7.05 -19.88 -5.30
C PRO A 134 8.02 -20.12 -4.14
N GLY A 135 8.15 -21.37 -3.68
CA GLY A 135 9.07 -21.77 -2.61
C GLY A 135 10.49 -22.10 -3.07
N GLN A 136 10.75 -22.16 -4.37
CA GLN A 136 12.11 -22.34 -4.88
C GLN A 136 12.82 -21.00 -4.93
N TYR A 137 14.05 -20.94 -4.40
CA TYR A 137 14.83 -19.71 -4.45
C TYR A 137 15.15 -19.32 -5.92
N PRO A 138 15.03 -18.03 -6.29
CA PRO A 138 14.56 -16.91 -5.47
C PRO A 138 13.05 -16.97 -5.23
N LEU A 139 12.68 -16.71 -3.97
CA LEU A 139 11.29 -16.80 -3.51
C LEU A 139 10.40 -15.85 -4.32
N PHE A 140 9.18 -16.30 -4.60
CA PHE A 140 8.17 -15.45 -5.22
C PHE A 140 7.25 -14.84 -4.16
N PRO A 141 6.93 -13.53 -4.26
CA PRO A 141 7.39 -12.58 -5.28
C PRO A 141 8.74 -11.92 -4.93
N PHE A 142 9.34 -11.22 -5.90
CA PHE A 142 10.27 -10.12 -5.58
C PHE A 142 9.45 -8.81 -5.54
N ALA A 143 9.14 -8.33 -4.34
CA ALA A 143 8.27 -7.17 -4.10
C ALA A 143 8.98 -5.83 -4.32
N HIS A 144 9.56 -5.65 -5.51
CA HIS A 144 10.11 -4.37 -5.97
C HIS A 144 8.99 -3.32 -6.18
N PRO A 145 9.29 -2.01 -6.32
CA PRO A 145 8.26 -0.98 -6.33
C PRO A 145 7.12 -1.18 -7.35
N PRO A 146 7.37 -1.59 -8.62
CA PRO A 146 6.29 -1.93 -9.56
C PRO A 146 5.37 -3.07 -9.13
N TYR A 147 5.91 -4.10 -8.47
CA TYR A 147 5.11 -5.20 -7.96
C TYR A 147 4.26 -4.71 -6.78
N THR A 148 4.87 -3.97 -5.85
CA THR A 148 4.21 -3.47 -4.64
C THR A 148 3.07 -2.51 -4.96
N CYS A 149 3.24 -1.53 -5.86
CA CYS A 149 2.14 -0.65 -6.24
C CYS A 149 0.98 -1.41 -6.88
N ARG A 150 1.28 -2.41 -7.71
CA ARG A 150 0.26 -3.28 -8.32
C ARG A 150 -0.50 -4.09 -7.27
N MET A 151 0.22 -4.74 -6.36
CA MET A 151 -0.38 -5.52 -5.27
C MET A 151 -1.33 -4.66 -4.44
N LEU A 152 -0.89 -3.46 -4.03
CA LEU A 152 -1.69 -2.53 -3.23
C LEU A 152 -2.93 -2.04 -3.98
N ALA A 153 -2.82 -1.71 -5.28
CA ALA A 153 -3.95 -1.24 -6.08
C ALA A 153 -5.05 -2.31 -6.23
N TYR A 154 -4.66 -3.54 -6.58
CA TYR A 154 -5.62 -4.65 -6.71
C TYR A 154 -6.27 -5.02 -5.38
N TRP A 155 -5.51 -5.02 -4.29
CA TRP A 155 -6.02 -5.36 -2.97
C TRP A 155 -6.98 -4.29 -2.43
N SER A 156 -6.59 -3.02 -2.46
CA SER A 156 -7.43 -1.92 -1.96
C SER A 156 -8.65 -1.65 -2.84
N GLY A 157 -8.52 -1.74 -4.17
CA GLY A 157 -9.67 -1.66 -5.08
C GLY A 157 -10.70 -2.77 -4.82
N ALA A 158 -10.24 -4.01 -4.55
CA ALA A 158 -11.13 -5.11 -4.22
C ALA A 158 -11.84 -4.90 -2.88
N GLN A 159 -11.16 -4.31 -1.89
CA GLN A 159 -11.78 -3.98 -0.61
C GLN A 159 -12.85 -2.91 -0.77
N TYR A 160 -12.59 -1.90 -1.61
CA TYR A 160 -13.54 -0.82 -1.85
C TYR A 160 -14.83 -1.32 -2.51
N ASP A 161 -14.72 -2.07 -3.61
CA ASP A 161 -15.89 -2.68 -4.27
C ASP A 161 -16.66 -3.62 -3.33
N ALA A 162 -15.95 -4.38 -2.50
CA ALA A 162 -16.59 -5.30 -1.58
C ALA A 162 -17.32 -4.57 -0.45
N LEU A 163 -16.80 -3.43 0.01
CA LEU A 163 -17.45 -2.62 1.03
C LEU A 163 -18.63 -1.82 0.47
N MET A 164 -18.58 -1.34 -0.77
CA MET A 164 -19.77 -0.79 -1.45
C MET A 164 -20.88 -1.85 -1.53
N ALA A 165 -20.54 -3.07 -1.93
CA ALA A 165 -21.50 -4.18 -1.96
C ALA A 165 -22.02 -4.54 -0.55
N ALA A 166 -21.16 -4.52 0.48
CA ALA A 166 -21.57 -4.75 1.85
C ALA A 166 -22.53 -3.64 2.33
N TRP A 167 -22.24 -2.36 2.06
CA TRP A 167 -23.10 -1.23 2.38
C TRP A 167 -24.46 -1.33 1.69
N TYR A 168 -24.48 -1.69 0.40
CA TYR A 168 -25.72 -1.92 -0.34
C TYR A 168 -26.64 -2.92 0.40
N TYR A 169 -26.12 -4.07 0.83
CA TYR A 169 -26.91 -5.05 1.55
C TYR A 169 -27.21 -4.68 3.01
N LYS A 170 -26.30 -3.95 3.68
CA LYS A 170 -26.53 -3.41 5.03
C LYS A 170 -27.77 -2.55 5.07
N TYR A 171 -27.90 -1.60 4.15
CA TYR A 171 -29.05 -0.70 4.11
C TYR A 171 -30.26 -1.29 3.38
N GLN A 172 -30.08 -2.29 2.51
CA GLN A 172 -31.20 -3.06 1.96
C GLN A 172 -31.92 -3.89 3.03
N PHE A 173 -31.18 -4.64 3.85
CA PHE A 173 -31.76 -5.55 4.84
C PHE A 173 -31.94 -4.92 6.22
N ASN A 174 -31.15 -3.89 6.53
CA ASN A 174 -31.20 -3.10 7.75
C ASN A 174 -31.29 -3.94 9.04
N ARG A 175 -30.53 -5.04 9.10
CA ARG A 175 -30.48 -5.90 10.29
C ARG A 175 -29.79 -5.14 11.43
N PRO A 176 -30.43 -5.00 12.61
CA PRO A 176 -29.80 -4.34 13.75
C PRO A 176 -28.58 -5.14 14.22
N ALA A 177 -27.55 -4.43 14.69
CA ALA A 177 -26.40 -5.07 15.31
C ALA A 177 -26.78 -5.87 16.57
N PRO A 178 -26.00 -6.89 16.95
CA PRO A 178 -26.35 -7.77 18.08
C PRO A 178 -26.61 -7.00 19.37
N TYR A 179 -25.75 -6.03 19.71
CA TYR A 179 -25.91 -5.17 20.89
C TYR A 179 -27.18 -4.31 20.86
N ALA A 180 -27.67 -3.93 19.67
CA ALA A 180 -28.92 -3.21 19.51
C ALA A 180 -30.14 -4.16 19.58
N ALA A 181 -29.98 -5.42 19.20
CA ALA A 181 -31.02 -6.44 19.28
C ALA A 181 -31.19 -7.02 20.70
N ASP A 182 -30.10 -7.11 21.47
CA ASP A 182 -30.09 -7.49 22.89
C ASP A 182 -29.10 -6.63 23.67
N ALA A 183 -29.62 -5.67 24.43
CA ALA A 183 -28.85 -4.72 25.23
C ALA A 183 -28.05 -5.36 26.39
N SER A 184 -28.18 -6.67 26.61
CA SER A 184 -27.39 -7.41 27.59
C SER A 184 -26.12 -8.05 27.01
N ILE A 185 -25.84 -7.84 25.72
CA ILE A 185 -24.55 -8.18 25.11
C ILE A 185 -23.50 -7.16 25.53
N THR A 186 -22.33 -7.65 25.96
CA THR A 186 -21.18 -6.79 26.27
C THR A 186 -20.46 -6.43 24.98
N THR A 187 -20.27 -5.14 24.71
CA THR A 187 -19.48 -4.67 23.57
C THR A 187 -18.07 -4.31 23.99
N HIS A 188 -17.06 -4.75 23.22
CA HIS A 188 -15.64 -4.45 23.47
C HIS A 188 -15.03 -3.49 22.44
N LEU A 189 -15.88 -2.98 21.53
CA LEU A 189 -15.57 -1.91 20.60
C LEU A 189 -16.66 -0.83 20.73
N PRO A 190 -16.40 0.42 20.28
CA PRO A 190 -17.43 1.43 20.19
C PRO A 190 -18.62 0.95 19.35
N GLU A 191 -19.84 1.14 19.86
CA GLU A 191 -21.05 0.99 19.06
C GLU A 191 -20.98 1.96 17.88
N ASN A 192 -21.25 1.47 16.67
CA ASN A 192 -20.96 2.20 15.43
C ASN A 192 -22.20 2.52 14.59
N GLY A 193 -23.40 2.14 15.04
CA GLY A 193 -24.67 2.46 14.36
C GLY A 193 -24.89 1.79 13.00
N LEU A 194 -23.95 0.99 12.49
CA LEU A 194 -24.09 0.29 11.22
C LEU A 194 -25.03 -0.93 11.35
N PRO A 195 -25.89 -1.21 10.35
CA PRO A 195 -26.54 -2.51 10.26
C PRO A 195 -25.51 -3.63 10.17
N SER A 196 -25.73 -4.78 10.81
CA SER A 196 -24.67 -5.80 10.95
C SER A 196 -24.55 -6.76 9.77
N TYR A 197 -25.59 -6.87 8.92
CA TYR A 197 -25.63 -7.87 7.84
C TYR A 197 -25.47 -7.25 6.45
N PRO A 198 -24.50 -7.71 5.62
CA PRO A 198 -23.42 -8.62 5.97
C PRO A 198 -22.36 -7.93 6.83
N SER A 199 -21.50 -8.69 7.51
CA SER A 199 -20.40 -8.14 8.29
C SER A 199 -19.32 -7.55 7.37
N GLU A 200 -19.09 -6.24 7.48
CA GLU A 200 -18.04 -5.50 6.79
C GLU A 200 -16.65 -5.98 7.18
N GLY A 201 -16.42 -6.30 8.46
CA GLY A 201 -15.16 -6.84 8.94
C GLY A 201 -14.86 -8.21 8.32
N ALA A 202 -15.86 -9.09 8.24
CA ALA A 202 -15.70 -10.39 7.59
C ALA A 202 -15.45 -10.25 6.08
N THR A 203 -16.08 -9.27 5.41
CA THR A 203 -15.81 -8.92 4.01
C THR A 203 -14.37 -8.46 3.81
N ILE A 204 -13.87 -7.53 4.64
CA ILE A 204 -12.47 -7.07 4.61
C ILE A 204 -11.51 -8.24 4.81
N ALA A 205 -11.76 -9.09 5.80
CA ALA A 205 -10.93 -10.27 6.09
C ALA A 205 -10.83 -11.20 4.88
N ALA A 206 -11.96 -11.49 4.24
CA ALA A 206 -12.05 -12.42 3.13
C ALA A 206 -11.36 -11.89 1.87
N VAL A 207 -11.62 -10.63 1.50
CA VAL A 207 -10.94 -9.98 0.36
C VAL A 207 -9.44 -10.00 0.57
N SER A 208 -8.99 -9.58 1.75
CA SER A 208 -7.57 -9.47 2.06
C SER A 208 -6.89 -10.83 2.03
N GLN A 209 -7.51 -11.86 2.62
CA GLN A 209 -7.00 -13.23 2.54
C GLN A 209 -6.84 -13.68 1.09
N VAL A 210 -7.87 -13.52 0.26
CA VAL A 210 -7.86 -14.02 -1.12
C VAL A 210 -6.83 -13.29 -1.98
N ILE A 211 -6.85 -11.95 -2.00
CA ILE A 211 -5.94 -11.19 -2.85
C ILE A 211 -4.50 -11.32 -2.38
N LEU A 212 -4.23 -11.16 -1.08
CA LEU A 212 -2.85 -11.25 -0.58
C LEU A 212 -2.29 -12.66 -0.68
N SER A 213 -3.10 -13.72 -0.56
CA SER A 213 -2.61 -15.10 -0.79
C SER A 213 -2.26 -15.35 -2.26
N ALA A 214 -2.97 -14.71 -3.20
CA ALA A 214 -2.62 -14.80 -4.62
C ALA A 214 -1.32 -14.06 -4.95
N MET A 215 -1.05 -12.95 -4.25
CA MET A 215 0.17 -12.15 -4.43
C MET A 215 1.37 -12.76 -3.67
N PHE A 216 1.15 -13.28 -2.47
CA PHE A 216 2.15 -13.88 -1.58
C PHE A 216 1.78 -15.33 -1.24
N PRO A 217 1.94 -16.27 -2.19
CA PRO A 217 1.44 -17.65 -2.04
C PRO A 217 2.07 -18.43 -0.89
N LEU A 218 3.29 -18.08 -0.48
CA LEU A 218 3.96 -18.70 0.68
C LEU A 218 3.38 -18.25 2.03
N GLU A 219 2.56 -17.21 2.06
CA GLU A 219 2.01 -16.62 3.28
C GLU A 219 0.52 -16.98 3.46
N LYS A 220 -0.01 -17.88 2.62
CA LYS A 220 -1.43 -18.27 2.61
C LYS A 220 -1.94 -18.72 3.99
N ASP A 221 -1.13 -19.47 4.75
CA ASP A 221 -1.54 -20.04 6.03
C ASP A 221 -1.54 -18.96 7.12
N PHE A 222 -0.54 -18.07 7.11
CA PHE A 222 -0.50 -16.88 7.95
C PHE A 222 -1.70 -15.96 7.69
N LEU A 223 -2.00 -15.70 6.42
CA LEU A 223 -3.13 -14.87 6.00
C LEU A 223 -4.48 -15.51 6.36
N ALA A 224 -4.60 -16.83 6.24
CA ALA A 224 -5.78 -17.57 6.67
C ALA A 224 -6.00 -17.51 8.19
N ALA A 225 -4.91 -17.61 8.97
CA ALA A 225 -4.96 -17.44 10.41
C ALA A 225 -5.40 -16.02 10.80
N LYS A 226 -4.83 -14.99 10.17
CA LYS A 226 -5.23 -13.59 10.40
C LYS A 226 -6.68 -13.30 10.01
N ALA A 227 -7.15 -13.85 8.89
CA ALA A 227 -8.55 -13.71 8.50
C ALA A 227 -9.51 -14.41 9.48
N THR A 228 -9.11 -15.55 10.03
CA THR A 228 -9.89 -16.25 11.06
C THR A 228 -9.93 -15.46 12.37
N GLU A 229 -8.77 -14.98 12.83
CA GLU A 229 -8.66 -14.13 14.03
C GLU A 229 -9.51 -12.85 13.90
N HIS A 230 -9.46 -12.17 12.75
CA HIS A 230 -10.27 -10.99 12.48
C HIS A 230 -11.77 -11.29 12.60
N LYS A 231 -12.27 -12.33 11.93
CA LYS A 231 -13.69 -12.69 11.98
C LYS A 231 -14.15 -13.06 13.38
N ASN A 232 -13.34 -13.82 14.11
CA ASN A 232 -13.67 -14.21 15.49
C ASN A 232 -13.68 -12.99 16.42
N SER A 233 -12.78 -12.01 16.21
CA SER A 233 -12.74 -10.80 17.01
C SER A 233 -14.04 -9.99 16.95
N LEU A 234 -14.78 -10.05 15.83
CA LEU A 234 -16.07 -9.37 15.69
C LEU A 234 -17.17 -10.00 16.55
N ILE A 235 -17.13 -11.32 16.73
CA ILE A 235 -18.03 -12.06 17.62
C ILE A 235 -17.67 -11.81 19.08
N TRP A 236 -16.37 -11.89 19.41
CA TRP A 236 -15.86 -11.60 20.76
C TRP A 236 -16.17 -10.16 21.18
N ALA A 237 -16.11 -9.22 20.24
CA ALA A 237 -16.46 -7.83 20.48
C ALA A 237 -17.97 -7.56 20.63
N GLY A 238 -18.83 -8.55 20.39
CA GLY A 238 -20.29 -8.38 20.45
C GLY A 238 -20.90 -7.70 19.22
N MET A 239 -20.15 -7.59 18.11
CA MET A 239 -20.51 -6.73 16.96
C MET A 239 -21.25 -7.47 15.84
N ASN A 240 -21.07 -8.79 15.71
CA ASN A 240 -21.69 -9.59 14.66
C ASN A 240 -22.12 -10.98 15.16
N VAL A 241 -23.24 -11.49 14.62
CA VAL A 241 -23.59 -12.91 14.73
C VAL A 241 -22.92 -13.74 13.63
N GLN A 242 -22.90 -15.07 13.81
CA GLN A 242 -22.24 -15.98 12.86
C GLN A 242 -22.79 -15.86 11.43
N SER A 243 -24.10 -15.70 11.25
CA SER A 243 -24.70 -15.51 9.92
C SER A 243 -24.24 -14.22 9.22
N ASP A 244 -23.95 -13.14 9.96
CA ASP A 244 -23.36 -11.91 9.42
C ASP A 244 -21.93 -12.16 8.90
N ILE A 245 -21.14 -12.92 9.67
CA ILE A 245 -19.76 -13.29 9.33
C ILE A 245 -19.71 -14.14 8.06
N VAL A 246 -20.59 -15.16 7.96
CA VAL A 246 -20.64 -16.06 6.80
C VAL A 246 -21.02 -15.31 5.53
N ALA A 247 -22.01 -14.41 5.61
CA ALA A 247 -22.43 -13.60 4.48
C ALA A 247 -21.32 -12.63 4.03
N GLY A 248 -20.69 -11.96 4.98
CA GLY A 248 -19.57 -11.05 4.72
C GLY A 248 -18.37 -11.75 4.09
N ASP A 249 -17.98 -12.93 4.59
CA ASP A 249 -16.89 -13.72 4.02
C ASP A 249 -17.20 -14.16 2.58
N SER A 250 -18.41 -14.68 2.35
CA SER A 250 -18.84 -15.14 1.02
C SER A 250 -18.83 -14.00 0.00
N LEU A 251 -19.36 -12.83 0.37
CA LEU A 251 -19.36 -11.63 -0.45
C LEU A 251 -17.93 -11.20 -0.79
N GLY A 252 -17.06 -11.09 0.22
CA GLY A 252 -15.67 -10.68 0.02
C GLY A 252 -14.88 -11.61 -0.90
N ARG A 253 -15.06 -12.93 -0.78
CA ARG A 253 -14.43 -13.91 -1.69
C ARG A 253 -14.91 -13.75 -3.14
N ALA A 254 -16.21 -13.54 -3.34
CA ALA A 254 -16.77 -13.38 -4.67
C ALA A 254 -16.27 -12.10 -5.36
N VAL A 255 -16.18 -10.98 -4.64
CA VAL A 255 -15.62 -9.73 -5.17
C VAL A 255 -14.14 -9.89 -5.47
N ALA A 256 -13.37 -10.49 -4.56
CA ALA A 256 -11.95 -10.74 -4.79
C ALA A 256 -11.67 -11.56 -6.06
N ALA A 257 -12.55 -12.51 -6.41
CA ALA A 257 -12.43 -13.28 -7.65
C ALA A 257 -12.51 -12.40 -8.92
N VAL A 258 -13.34 -11.35 -8.91
CA VAL A 258 -13.44 -10.38 -10.02
C VAL A 258 -12.10 -9.67 -10.23
N PHE A 259 -11.49 -9.19 -9.15
CA PHE A 259 -10.20 -8.50 -9.19
C PHE A 259 -9.06 -9.44 -9.61
N ILE A 260 -9.04 -10.69 -9.13
CA ILE A 260 -8.08 -11.70 -9.58
C ILE A 260 -8.21 -11.99 -11.08
N ASN A 261 -9.43 -12.01 -11.63
CA ASN A 261 -9.62 -12.23 -13.07
C ASN A 261 -9.05 -11.09 -13.92
N ARG A 262 -9.21 -9.83 -13.47
CA ARG A 262 -8.51 -8.70 -14.11
C ARG A 262 -6.99 -8.84 -13.94
N ALA A 263 -6.50 -9.20 -12.75
CA ALA A 263 -5.07 -9.34 -12.47
C ALA A 263 -4.38 -10.40 -13.36
N LYS A 264 -5.06 -11.49 -13.71
CA LYS A 264 -4.51 -12.53 -14.58
C LYS A 264 -4.20 -12.05 -16.00
N THR A 265 -4.85 -10.99 -16.46
CA THR A 265 -4.82 -10.55 -17.87
C THR A 265 -4.28 -9.13 -18.03
N ASP A 266 -3.71 -8.53 -16.98
CA ASP A 266 -3.26 -7.14 -17.00
C ASP A 266 -1.87 -6.93 -17.63
N GLY A 267 -1.18 -8.01 -18.00
CA GLY A 267 0.15 -7.95 -18.63
C GLY A 267 1.34 -8.06 -17.66
N MET A 268 1.13 -8.09 -16.33
CA MET A 268 2.24 -8.15 -15.35
C MET A 268 3.09 -9.41 -15.51
N ALA A 269 2.50 -10.54 -15.90
CA ALA A 269 3.23 -11.79 -16.13
C ALA A 269 4.35 -11.66 -17.19
N ASN A 270 4.24 -10.66 -18.09
CA ASN A 270 5.20 -10.38 -19.15
C ASN A 270 6.03 -9.10 -18.88
N ALA A 271 5.87 -8.48 -17.71
CA ALA A 271 6.53 -7.21 -17.39
C ALA A 271 8.05 -7.36 -17.22
N GLN A 272 8.50 -8.48 -16.63
CA GLN A 272 9.91 -8.85 -16.64
C GLN A 272 10.26 -9.53 -17.97
N THR A 273 11.19 -8.93 -18.71
CA THR A 273 11.52 -9.40 -20.07
C THR A 273 12.73 -10.33 -20.07
N PRO A 274 12.87 -11.22 -21.07
CA PRO A 274 14.12 -11.90 -21.31
C PRO A 274 15.19 -10.91 -21.82
N ARG A 275 16.46 -11.28 -21.67
CA ARG A 275 17.61 -10.43 -22.04
C ARG A 275 17.57 -9.88 -23.48
N PRO A 276 17.28 -10.67 -24.53
CA PRO A 276 17.27 -10.14 -25.90
C PRO A 276 16.29 -8.97 -26.11
N ILE A 277 15.16 -9.00 -25.40
CA ILE A 277 14.18 -7.91 -25.43
C ILE A 277 14.72 -6.67 -24.71
N SER A 278 15.33 -6.84 -23.53
CA SER A 278 15.99 -5.75 -22.81
C SER A 278 17.10 -5.09 -23.64
N ASP A 279 17.94 -5.91 -24.29
CA ASP A 279 19.01 -5.44 -25.17
C ASP A 279 18.45 -4.64 -26.38
N SER A 280 17.29 -5.05 -26.91
CA SER A 280 16.62 -4.33 -27.99
C SER A 280 16.11 -2.94 -27.57
N LEU A 281 15.62 -2.79 -26.33
CA LEU A 281 15.20 -1.50 -25.79
C LEU A 281 16.39 -0.56 -25.63
N ARG A 282 17.50 -1.10 -25.09
CA ARG A 282 18.77 -0.37 -24.98
C ARG A 282 19.27 0.10 -26.34
N ALA A 283 19.30 -0.77 -27.34
CA ALA A 283 19.73 -0.45 -28.70
C ALA A 283 18.81 0.59 -29.36
N ALA A 284 17.48 0.46 -29.18
CA ALA A 284 16.52 1.43 -29.69
C ALA A 284 16.72 2.83 -29.08
N ALA A 285 16.99 2.91 -27.77
CA ALA A 285 17.30 4.17 -27.11
C ALA A 285 18.63 4.77 -27.60
N GLN A 286 19.68 3.96 -27.76
CA GLN A 286 20.95 4.42 -28.32
C GLN A 286 20.78 4.99 -29.73
N THR A 287 20.00 4.33 -30.59
CA THR A 287 19.71 4.80 -31.95
C THR A 287 18.85 6.07 -31.96
N ARG A 288 17.84 6.15 -31.09
CA ARG A 288 16.88 7.25 -31.09
C ARG A 288 17.43 8.52 -30.43
N TRP A 289 18.15 8.35 -29.33
CA TRP A 289 18.55 9.44 -28.45
C TRP A 289 20.05 9.69 -28.44
N GLY A 290 20.87 8.69 -28.78
CA GLY A 290 22.33 8.79 -28.71
C GLY A 290 22.92 8.39 -27.36
N TRP A 291 22.09 7.94 -26.41
CA TRP A 291 22.52 7.45 -25.10
C TRP A 291 21.74 6.22 -24.66
N HIS A 292 22.24 5.56 -23.62
CA HIS A 292 21.55 4.50 -22.92
C HIS A 292 22.05 4.35 -21.47
N TRP A 293 21.17 3.86 -20.60
CA TRP A 293 21.47 3.39 -19.27
C TRP A 293 22.22 2.07 -19.30
N GLU A 294 23.15 1.91 -18.37
CA GLU A 294 23.86 0.68 -18.07
C GLU A 294 23.59 0.25 -16.63
N ASN A 295 23.46 -1.05 -16.40
CA ASN A 295 23.36 -1.58 -15.06
C ASN A 295 24.73 -1.49 -14.36
N LEU A 296 24.77 -0.89 -13.17
CA LEU A 296 25.99 -0.66 -12.39
C LEU A 296 26.14 -1.60 -11.16
N GLU A 297 25.25 -2.60 -11.01
CA GLU A 297 25.41 -3.65 -9.99
C GLU A 297 26.71 -4.44 -10.22
N THR A 298 27.30 -4.96 -9.15
CA THR A 298 28.48 -5.85 -9.22
C THR A 298 28.18 -7.14 -8.46
N PRO A 299 28.11 -8.31 -9.13
CA PRO A 299 28.21 -8.50 -10.59
C PRO A 299 27.05 -7.83 -11.36
N GLN A 300 27.23 -7.54 -12.64
CA GLN A 300 26.21 -6.82 -13.43
C GLN A 300 24.99 -7.70 -13.72
N ARG A 301 23.78 -7.25 -13.37
CA ARG A 301 22.55 -7.95 -13.73
C ARG A 301 22.17 -7.69 -15.20
N PRO A 302 21.82 -8.73 -15.99
CA PRO A 302 21.62 -8.59 -17.43
C PRO A 302 20.32 -7.87 -17.83
N VAL A 303 19.36 -7.76 -16.91
CA VAL A 303 18.06 -7.13 -17.18
C VAL A 303 17.67 -6.26 -15.99
N GLY A 304 17.20 -5.04 -16.28
CA GLY A 304 16.64 -4.15 -15.28
C GLY A 304 15.31 -4.66 -14.71
N ILE A 305 14.82 -4.00 -13.67
CA ILE A 305 13.54 -4.35 -13.04
C ILE A 305 12.38 -4.02 -13.98
N THR A 306 11.64 -5.07 -14.39
CA THR A 306 10.39 -5.05 -15.16
C THR A 306 10.34 -4.08 -16.36
N PRO A 307 11.16 -4.29 -17.42
CA PRO A 307 11.20 -3.38 -18.57
C PRO A 307 9.87 -3.12 -19.28
N PHE A 308 8.93 -4.05 -19.19
CA PHE A 308 7.59 -3.94 -19.79
C PHE A 308 6.50 -3.57 -18.77
N PHE A 309 6.84 -3.06 -17.58
CA PHE A 309 5.82 -2.60 -16.63
C PHE A 309 4.94 -1.47 -17.20
N GLY A 310 5.49 -0.63 -18.09
CA GLY A 310 4.72 0.37 -18.83
C GLY A 310 3.66 -0.18 -19.79
N ARG A 311 3.62 -1.50 -20.00
CA ARG A 311 2.60 -2.21 -20.80
C ARG A 311 1.52 -2.87 -19.95
N VAL A 312 1.62 -2.79 -18.62
CA VAL A 312 0.58 -3.29 -17.73
C VAL A 312 -0.66 -2.40 -17.87
N ARG A 313 -1.86 -3.01 -17.83
CA ARG A 313 -3.13 -2.31 -18.02
C ARG A 313 -3.40 -1.30 -16.88
N PRO A 314 -3.44 0.02 -17.15
CA PRO A 314 -3.70 1.04 -16.13
C PRO A 314 -5.13 1.03 -15.62
N TRP A 315 -5.39 1.77 -14.54
CA TRP A 315 -6.70 1.94 -13.91
C TRP A 315 -7.43 3.20 -14.36
N CYS A 316 -6.77 4.34 -14.28
CA CYS A 316 -7.37 5.67 -14.43
C CYS A 316 -6.84 6.40 -15.66
N ILE A 317 -5.54 6.29 -15.97
CA ILE A 317 -5.00 6.91 -17.18
C ILE A 317 -5.46 6.12 -18.42
N PRO A 318 -5.74 6.80 -19.55
CA PRO A 318 -6.16 6.11 -20.77
C PRO A 318 -5.03 5.28 -21.40
N ASN A 319 -3.80 5.78 -21.34
CA ASN A 319 -2.56 5.13 -21.79
C ASN A 319 -1.35 5.92 -21.27
N VAL A 320 -0.16 5.35 -21.46
CA VAL A 320 1.10 5.97 -21.00
C VAL A 320 1.46 7.22 -21.80
N GLU A 321 1.10 7.32 -23.08
CA GLU A 321 1.34 8.49 -23.93
C GLU A 321 0.69 9.76 -23.37
N ALA A 322 -0.49 9.65 -22.77
CA ALA A 322 -1.23 10.78 -22.20
C ALA A 322 -0.48 11.51 -21.08
N VAL A 323 0.47 10.84 -20.44
CA VAL A 323 1.25 11.37 -19.31
C VAL A 323 2.76 11.15 -19.49
N ARG A 324 3.21 10.73 -20.67
CA ARG A 324 4.63 10.54 -20.96
C ARG A 324 5.30 11.93 -21.00
N PRO A 325 6.33 12.17 -20.18
CA PRO A 325 7.02 13.46 -20.18
C PRO A 325 7.79 13.66 -21.48
N VAL A 326 8.22 14.90 -21.74
CA VAL A 326 9.14 15.21 -22.83
C VAL A 326 10.51 14.54 -22.63
N PRO A 327 11.35 14.42 -23.68
CA PRO A 327 12.70 13.90 -23.52
C PRO A 327 13.52 14.71 -22.50
N PRO A 328 14.37 14.05 -21.69
CA PRO A 328 15.28 14.73 -20.76
C PRO A 328 16.40 15.48 -21.51
N PRO A 329 17.11 16.42 -20.85
CA PRO A 329 18.29 17.05 -21.42
C PRO A 329 19.31 16.04 -21.94
N ALA A 330 19.86 16.23 -23.13
CA ALA A 330 20.85 15.31 -23.68
C ALA A 330 22.14 15.33 -22.82
N PRO A 331 22.76 14.17 -22.51
CA PRO A 331 24.07 14.15 -21.88
C PRO A 331 25.07 15.02 -22.65
N GLY A 332 25.76 15.92 -21.94
CA GLY A 332 26.68 16.91 -22.53
C GLY A 332 26.06 18.26 -22.92
N SER A 333 24.73 18.41 -22.93
CA SER A 333 24.06 19.70 -23.12
C SER A 333 24.32 20.67 -21.97
N ALA A 334 24.05 21.97 -22.17
CA ALA A 334 24.23 22.99 -21.13
C ALA A 334 23.36 22.70 -19.90
N GLU A 335 22.10 22.33 -20.11
CA GLU A 335 21.15 21.98 -19.05
C GLU A 335 21.60 20.74 -18.27
N PHE A 336 22.16 19.74 -18.97
CA PHE A 336 22.76 18.58 -18.32
C PHE A 336 23.96 18.95 -17.46
N GLN A 337 24.85 19.82 -17.95
CA GLN A 337 26.04 20.24 -17.19
C GLN A 337 25.66 21.02 -15.93
N VAL A 338 24.61 21.83 -15.97
CA VAL A 338 24.06 22.49 -14.78
C VAL A 338 23.61 21.46 -13.73
N ALA A 339 22.88 20.43 -14.17
CA ALA A 339 22.44 19.37 -13.26
C ALA A 339 23.59 18.53 -12.69
N VAL A 340 24.65 18.28 -13.47
CA VAL A 340 25.87 17.61 -12.99
C VAL A 340 26.60 18.45 -11.95
N ALA A 341 26.80 19.75 -12.21
CA ALA A 341 27.46 20.66 -11.29
C ALA A 341 26.70 20.77 -9.96
N GLU A 342 25.36 20.80 -10.00
CA GLU A 342 24.53 20.76 -8.79
C GLU A 342 24.76 19.47 -7.98
N LEU A 343 24.77 18.30 -8.62
CA LEU A 343 24.99 17.04 -7.92
C LEU A 343 26.38 16.96 -7.28
N GLN A 344 27.41 17.50 -7.95
CA GLN A 344 28.75 17.59 -7.39
C GLN A 344 28.79 18.51 -6.17
N GLU A 345 28.20 19.71 -6.28
CA GLU A 345 28.12 20.67 -5.17
C GLU A 345 27.39 20.09 -3.95
N ILE A 346 26.27 19.39 -4.17
CA ILE A 346 25.53 18.72 -3.10
C ILE A 346 26.35 17.58 -2.49
N ALA A 347 27.07 16.79 -3.32
CA ALA A 347 27.89 15.69 -2.83
C ALA A 347 29.09 16.19 -1.98
N ASP A 348 29.72 17.28 -2.39
CA ASP A 348 30.87 17.90 -1.71
C ASP A 348 30.46 18.61 -0.41
N ASN A 349 29.21 19.07 -0.31
CA ASN A 349 28.69 19.84 0.82
C ASN A 349 27.48 19.19 1.51
N LEU A 350 27.34 17.86 1.43
CA LEU A 350 26.16 17.16 1.93
C LEU A 350 25.97 17.34 3.44
N THR A 351 24.89 18.01 3.83
CA THR A 351 24.56 18.28 5.23
C THR A 351 23.99 17.05 5.94
N THR A 352 24.04 17.05 7.27
CA THR A 352 23.43 16.00 8.09
C THR A 352 21.93 15.88 7.84
N ASP A 353 21.22 17.00 7.64
CA ASP A 353 19.77 16.97 7.45
C ASP A 353 19.39 16.48 6.05
N GLN A 354 20.13 16.85 5.00
CA GLN A 354 19.97 16.25 3.67
C GLN A 354 20.20 14.73 3.69
N ARG A 355 21.20 14.26 4.45
CA ARG A 355 21.43 12.82 4.63
C ARG A 355 20.28 12.13 5.37
N LYS A 356 19.71 12.75 6.41
CA LYS A 356 18.54 12.20 7.12
C LYS A 356 17.34 12.09 6.17
N ILE A 357 17.05 13.14 5.41
CA ILE A 357 15.97 13.16 4.41
C ILE A 357 16.16 12.04 3.39
N ALA A 358 17.37 11.91 2.84
CA ALA A 358 17.67 10.83 1.88
C ALA A 358 17.50 9.42 2.47
N ASN A 359 17.89 9.21 3.73
CA ASN A 359 17.72 7.92 4.40
C ASN A 359 16.25 7.64 4.74
N PHE A 360 15.48 8.64 5.15
CA PHE A 360 14.06 8.52 5.46
C PHE A 360 13.26 8.07 4.22
N TRP A 361 13.56 8.66 3.06
CA TRP A 361 12.95 8.33 1.77
C TRP A 361 13.72 7.27 0.98
N ALA A 362 14.65 6.53 1.59
CA ALA A 362 15.52 5.61 0.86
C ALA A 362 14.71 4.48 0.21
N ASP A 363 13.74 3.94 0.96
CA ASP A 363 12.80 2.88 0.56
C ASP A 363 13.47 1.71 -0.20
N GLY A 364 14.66 1.33 0.28
CA GLY A 364 15.51 0.28 -0.28
C GLY A 364 15.05 -1.13 0.07
N LEU A 365 15.95 -2.11 -0.08
CA LEU A 365 15.68 -3.53 0.22
C LEU A 365 15.21 -3.72 1.66
N GLY A 366 14.30 -4.67 1.87
CA GLY A 366 13.72 -4.95 3.18
C GLY A 366 12.73 -3.88 3.70
N THR A 367 12.38 -2.89 2.88
CA THR A 367 11.33 -1.90 3.19
C THR A 367 10.09 -2.13 2.33
N TYR A 368 8.96 -1.53 2.71
CA TYR A 368 7.71 -1.61 1.94
C TYR A 368 7.67 -0.75 0.67
N THR A 369 8.83 -0.26 0.19
CA THR A 369 8.99 0.56 -1.02
C THR A 369 8.23 1.90 -0.96
N PRO A 370 8.43 2.85 -1.91
CA PRO A 370 7.72 4.12 -1.86
C PRO A 370 6.18 3.98 -1.85
N PRO A 371 5.55 3.07 -2.63
CA PRO A 371 4.11 2.80 -2.51
C PRO A 371 3.64 2.48 -1.09
N GLY A 372 4.37 1.63 -0.37
CA GLY A 372 4.03 1.28 1.02
C GLY A 372 4.23 2.45 1.99
N HIS A 373 5.22 3.32 1.74
CA HIS A 373 5.43 4.53 2.54
C HIS A 373 4.21 5.45 2.48
N TRP A 374 3.67 5.68 1.29
CA TRP A 374 2.44 6.48 1.14
C TRP A 374 1.20 5.84 1.78
N ASN A 375 1.15 4.51 1.84
CA ASN A 375 0.10 3.80 2.59
C ASN A 375 0.18 4.02 4.10
N ARG A 376 1.40 4.18 4.65
CA ARG A 376 1.57 4.58 6.05
C ARG A 376 0.98 5.97 6.30
N PHE A 377 1.28 6.94 5.44
CA PHE A 377 0.74 8.29 5.58
C PHE A 377 -0.78 8.34 5.42
N ALA A 378 -1.35 7.57 4.49
CA ALA A 378 -2.80 7.46 4.35
C ALA A 378 -3.45 6.86 5.61
N ALA A 379 -2.84 5.84 6.23
CA ALA A 379 -3.34 5.28 7.49
C ALA A 379 -3.38 6.32 8.63
N ASP A 380 -2.34 7.16 8.75
CA ASP A 380 -2.32 8.24 9.73
C ASP A 380 -3.47 9.24 9.51
N LEU A 381 -3.76 9.58 8.26
CA LEU A 381 -4.87 10.48 7.91
C LEU A 381 -6.23 9.84 8.15
N ILE A 382 -6.43 8.58 7.76
CA ILE A 382 -7.66 7.82 8.00
C ILE A 382 -8.01 7.82 9.49
N VAL A 383 -7.04 7.53 10.36
CA VAL A 383 -7.24 7.55 11.81
C VAL A 383 -7.51 8.97 12.31
N LYS A 384 -6.74 9.97 11.85
CA LYS A 384 -6.92 11.37 12.24
C LYS A 384 -8.33 11.89 11.93
N TYR A 385 -8.87 11.54 10.76
CA TYR A 385 -10.19 11.95 10.29
C TYR A 385 -11.31 10.98 10.67
N LYS A 386 -10.99 9.90 11.40
CA LYS A 386 -11.94 8.90 11.89
C LYS A 386 -12.85 8.34 10.78
N GLU A 387 -12.27 8.07 9.62
CA GLU A 387 -13.02 7.50 8.50
C GLU A 387 -13.62 6.14 8.88
N ASN A 388 -14.85 5.87 8.46
CA ASN A 388 -15.40 4.51 8.52
C ASN A 388 -14.65 3.57 7.54
N PRO A 389 -14.87 2.24 7.62
CA PRO A 389 -14.20 1.30 6.72
C PRO A 389 -14.45 1.56 5.23
N LEU A 390 -15.66 1.95 4.81
CA LEU A 390 -15.96 2.23 3.40
C LEU A 390 -15.12 3.41 2.88
N ARG A 391 -15.08 4.53 3.60
CA ARG A 391 -14.26 5.71 3.30
C ARG A 391 -12.76 5.39 3.30
N SER A 392 -12.32 4.62 4.28
CA SER A 392 -10.92 4.17 4.36
C SER A 392 -10.51 3.33 3.15
N ALA A 393 -11.40 2.43 2.69
CA ALA A 393 -11.15 1.65 1.48
C ALA A 393 -11.15 2.53 0.23
N ARG A 394 -12.03 3.53 0.14
CA ARG A 394 -12.02 4.54 -0.92
C ARG A 394 -10.68 5.27 -0.98
N THR A 395 -10.19 5.75 0.17
CA THR A 395 -8.90 6.43 0.31
C THR A 395 -7.74 5.58 -0.18
N PHE A 396 -7.64 4.33 0.30
CA PHE A 396 -6.59 3.42 -0.16
C PHE A 396 -6.73 3.06 -1.64
N ALA A 397 -7.95 2.80 -2.13
CA ALA A 397 -8.18 2.38 -3.51
C ALA A 397 -7.74 3.44 -4.52
N TYR A 398 -8.23 4.68 -4.42
CA TYR A 398 -7.87 5.72 -5.37
C TYR A 398 -6.40 6.12 -5.27
N MET A 399 -5.84 6.19 -4.07
CA MET A 399 -4.42 6.48 -3.90
C MET A 399 -3.57 5.36 -4.54
N ASN A 400 -3.86 4.09 -4.28
CA ASN A 400 -3.05 3.00 -4.80
C ASN A 400 -3.24 2.77 -6.30
N MET A 401 -4.44 2.98 -6.85
CA MET A 401 -4.65 2.99 -8.29
C MET A 401 -3.83 4.10 -8.97
N ALA A 402 -3.82 5.31 -8.40
CA ALA A 402 -2.97 6.40 -8.89
C ALA A 402 -1.48 6.07 -8.81
N ILE A 403 -1.01 5.48 -7.71
CA ILE A 403 0.38 5.06 -7.54
C ILE A 403 0.74 3.95 -8.54
N MET A 404 -0.15 2.99 -8.82
CA MET A 404 0.09 1.96 -9.83
C MET A 404 0.23 2.57 -11.23
N ASP A 405 -0.69 3.44 -11.63
CA ASP A 405 -0.64 4.13 -12.93
C ASP A 405 0.60 5.03 -13.04
N ALA A 406 1.02 5.64 -11.93
CA ALA A 406 2.26 6.41 -11.84
C ALA A 406 3.47 5.51 -12.06
N GLY A 407 3.46 4.30 -11.49
CA GLY A 407 4.46 3.27 -11.75
C GLY A 407 4.51 2.85 -13.21
N ILE A 408 3.36 2.56 -13.81
CA ILE A 408 3.24 2.17 -15.23
C ILE A 408 3.84 3.27 -16.11
N SER A 409 3.43 4.52 -15.89
CA SER A 409 3.88 5.68 -16.67
C SER A 409 5.35 6.02 -16.45
N CYS A 410 5.84 5.88 -15.22
CA CYS A 410 7.25 6.10 -14.91
C CYS A 410 8.13 5.03 -15.54
N TRP A 411 7.74 3.75 -15.48
CA TRP A 411 8.50 2.67 -16.10
C TRP A 411 8.46 2.73 -17.63
N ASP A 412 7.35 3.16 -18.21
CA ASP A 412 7.30 3.50 -19.64
C ASP A 412 8.37 4.56 -19.98
N ALA A 413 8.39 5.70 -19.30
CA ALA A 413 9.40 6.74 -19.52
C ALA A 413 10.83 6.21 -19.33
N LYS A 414 11.08 5.44 -18.26
CA LYS A 414 12.39 4.85 -17.96
C LYS A 414 12.92 4.00 -19.10
N TYR A 415 12.11 3.09 -19.63
CA TYR A 415 12.56 2.17 -20.68
C TYR A 415 12.39 2.74 -22.10
N TYR A 416 11.63 3.82 -22.27
CA TYR A 416 11.52 4.56 -23.54
C TYR A 416 12.70 5.52 -23.76
N TYR A 417 13.14 6.24 -22.73
CA TYR A 417 14.29 7.15 -22.78
C TYR A 417 15.60 6.48 -22.42
N HIS A 418 15.56 5.41 -21.63
CA HIS A 418 16.72 4.63 -21.19
C HIS A 418 17.84 5.53 -20.66
N TYR A 419 17.50 6.54 -19.86
CA TYR A 419 18.42 7.61 -19.49
C TYR A 419 19.47 7.16 -18.45
N PRO A 420 20.77 7.49 -18.62
CA PRO A 420 21.84 7.06 -17.73
C PRO A 420 21.74 7.68 -16.33
N ARG A 421 22.25 6.97 -15.32
CA ARG A 421 22.31 7.45 -13.93
C ARG A 421 23.48 8.43 -13.72
N PRO A 422 23.46 9.29 -12.69
CA PRO A 422 24.61 10.15 -12.34
C PRO A 422 25.93 9.38 -12.21
N ALA A 423 25.94 8.27 -11.47
CA ALA A 423 27.12 7.42 -11.29
C ALA A 423 27.65 6.77 -12.58
N GLN A 424 26.85 6.73 -13.65
CA GLN A 424 27.29 6.20 -14.95
C GLN A 424 28.11 7.23 -15.74
N VAL A 425 27.81 8.53 -15.59
CA VAL A 425 28.33 9.60 -16.44
C VAL A 425 29.25 10.57 -15.72
N ILE A 426 29.20 10.63 -14.39
CA ILE A 426 30.09 11.44 -13.55
C ILE A 426 31.20 10.52 -13.00
N PRO A 427 32.45 10.62 -13.50
CA PRO A 427 33.52 9.73 -13.06
C PRO A 427 33.78 9.81 -11.55
N GLY A 428 33.82 8.66 -10.88
CA GLY A 428 34.11 8.56 -9.45
C GLY A 428 33.00 9.06 -8.52
N PHE A 429 31.81 9.39 -9.05
CA PHE A 429 30.70 9.91 -8.26
C PHE A 429 30.15 8.86 -7.29
N LYS A 430 30.08 9.21 -6.01
CA LYS A 430 29.61 8.33 -4.94
C LYS A 430 28.20 8.72 -4.53
N THR A 431 27.31 7.73 -4.47
CA THR A 431 25.94 7.89 -3.98
C THR A 431 25.87 7.51 -2.50
N ILE A 432 24.91 8.06 -1.75
CA ILE A 432 24.71 7.66 -0.35
C ILE A 432 23.78 6.45 -0.19
N LEU A 433 22.99 6.16 -1.22
CA LEU A 433 22.12 4.99 -1.32
C LEU A 433 22.63 4.06 -2.41
N GLY A 434 22.22 2.79 -2.35
CA GLY A 434 22.46 1.83 -3.42
C GLY A 434 21.85 2.31 -4.75
N ILE A 435 22.59 2.13 -5.85
CA ILE A 435 22.15 2.54 -7.18
C ILE A 435 21.02 1.61 -7.64
N PRO A 436 19.81 2.11 -7.88
CA PRO A 436 18.71 1.22 -8.25
C PRO A 436 18.85 0.67 -9.67
N ASN A 437 18.42 -0.58 -9.84
CA ASN A 437 18.57 -1.36 -11.07
C ASN A 437 17.48 -1.06 -12.11
N PHE A 438 17.46 0.19 -12.56
CA PHE A 438 16.60 0.69 -13.64
C PHE A 438 17.06 2.10 -14.10
N PRO A 439 16.71 2.52 -15.33
CA PRO A 439 17.07 3.84 -15.88
C PRO A 439 16.65 5.03 -14.99
N SER A 440 17.31 6.16 -15.17
CA SER A 440 17.13 7.33 -14.29
C SER A 440 15.80 8.04 -14.51
N TYR A 441 15.47 8.40 -15.75
CA TYR A 441 14.40 9.36 -16.05
C TYR A 441 13.05 8.68 -16.33
N THR A 442 11.95 9.05 -15.68
CA THR A 442 11.81 10.01 -14.55
C THR A 442 12.07 9.34 -13.20
N SER A 443 12.21 10.13 -12.13
CA SER A 443 12.37 9.62 -10.77
C SER A 443 11.10 8.95 -10.26
N GLY A 444 11.12 7.63 -10.07
CA GLY A 444 9.96 6.87 -9.60
C GLY A 444 9.45 7.30 -8.22
N HIS A 445 10.35 7.67 -7.30
CA HIS A 445 9.92 8.21 -6.00
C HIS A 445 9.10 9.49 -6.18
N SER A 446 9.53 10.37 -7.08
CA SER A 446 8.83 11.64 -7.36
C SER A 446 7.46 11.38 -8.01
N THR A 447 7.40 10.48 -8.99
CA THR A 447 6.15 10.13 -9.69
C THR A 447 5.14 9.45 -8.76
N PHE A 448 5.56 8.45 -7.97
CA PHE A 448 4.69 7.80 -6.98
C PHE A 448 4.17 8.81 -5.94
N SER A 449 5.08 9.63 -5.41
CA SER A 449 4.77 10.55 -4.33
C SER A 449 3.82 11.65 -4.75
N ALA A 450 4.05 12.23 -5.92
CA ALA A 450 3.18 13.27 -6.44
C ALA A 450 1.78 12.75 -6.80
N ALA A 451 1.66 11.52 -7.31
CA ALA A 451 0.36 10.89 -7.55
C ALA A 451 -0.41 10.66 -6.25
N ALA A 452 0.27 10.09 -5.24
CA ALA A 452 -0.31 9.86 -3.92
C ALA A 452 -0.73 11.18 -3.23
N ALA A 453 0.14 12.18 -3.22
CA ALA A 453 -0.14 13.49 -2.64
C ALA A 453 -1.32 14.19 -3.32
N THR A 454 -1.45 14.05 -4.65
CA THR A 454 -2.56 14.64 -5.40
C THR A 454 -3.89 14.03 -4.97
N VAL A 455 -3.97 12.70 -4.82
CA VAL A 455 -5.20 12.03 -4.37
C VAL A 455 -5.49 12.32 -2.90
N LEU A 456 -4.49 12.20 -2.02
CA LEU A 456 -4.67 12.48 -0.59
C LEU A 456 -5.04 13.94 -0.33
N GLY A 457 -4.48 14.88 -1.09
CA GLY A 457 -4.83 16.30 -1.01
C GLY A 457 -6.22 16.62 -1.55
N HIS A 458 -6.80 15.76 -2.39
CA HIS A 458 -8.20 15.85 -2.80
C HIS A 458 -9.14 15.30 -1.72
N ILE A 459 -8.84 14.11 -1.20
CA ILE A 459 -9.66 13.44 -0.17
C ILE A 459 -9.60 14.16 1.18
N PHE A 460 -8.43 14.68 1.56
CA PHE A 460 -8.21 15.46 2.77
C PHE A 460 -7.73 16.87 2.41
N PRO A 461 -8.62 17.80 1.99
CA PRO A 461 -8.21 19.14 1.54
C PRO A 461 -7.38 19.92 2.56
N ALA A 462 -7.66 19.74 3.86
CA ALA A 462 -6.91 20.37 4.94
C ALA A 462 -5.47 19.85 5.07
N GLU A 463 -5.16 18.66 4.55
CA GLU A 463 -3.82 18.07 4.53
C GLU A 463 -3.08 18.29 3.21
N LYS A 464 -3.71 18.93 2.22
CA LYS A 464 -3.13 19.09 0.88
C LYS A 464 -1.72 19.67 0.92
N ALA A 465 -1.53 20.77 1.65
CA ALA A 465 -0.22 21.42 1.75
C ALA A 465 0.84 20.51 2.38
N ARG A 466 0.45 19.68 3.36
CA ARG A 466 1.33 18.71 4.01
C ARG A 466 1.65 17.54 3.08
N ALA A 467 0.67 17.04 2.33
CA ALA A 467 0.87 16.00 1.33
C ALA A 467 1.79 16.47 0.19
N ASP A 468 1.61 17.71 -0.28
CA ASP A 468 2.50 18.33 -1.26
C ASP A 468 3.93 18.44 -0.73
N ALA A 469 4.12 18.90 0.51
CA ALA A 469 5.43 19.00 1.15
C ALA A 469 6.13 17.64 1.28
N TRP A 470 5.39 16.57 1.62
CA TRP A 470 5.93 15.22 1.63
C TRP A 470 6.42 14.77 0.26
N ALA A 471 5.64 15.03 -0.81
CA ALA A 471 6.04 14.66 -2.16
C ALA A 471 7.27 15.44 -2.65
N GLU A 472 7.36 16.72 -2.31
CA GLU A 472 8.52 17.56 -2.61
C GLU A 472 9.78 17.08 -1.87
N GLU A 473 9.67 16.75 -0.58
CA GLU A 473 10.77 16.21 0.19
C GLU A 473 11.23 14.84 -0.36
N ALA A 474 10.29 13.98 -0.74
CA ALA A 474 10.59 12.69 -1.39
C ALA A 474 11.35 12.89 -2.70
N ALA A 475 10.99 13.88 -3.52
CA ALA A 475 11.65 14.20 -4.77
C ALA A 475 13.07 14.75 -4.55
N LEU A 476 13.24 15.67 -3.59
CA LEU A 476 14.52 16.25 -3.18
C LEU A 476 15.48 15.21 -2.61
N SER A 477 14.94 14.25 -1.83
CA SER A 477 15.72 13.18 -1.22
C SER A 477 16.57 12.40 -2.23
N ARG A 478 16.11 12.30 -3.48
CA ARG A 478 16.80 11.55 -4.55
C ARG A 478 17.99 12.29 -5.12
N ILE A 479 17.92 13.62 -5.12
CA ILE A 479 18.99 14.54 -5.50
C ILE A 479 20.04 14.53 -4.39
N TYR A 480 19.63 14.65 -3.12
CA TYR A 480 20.52 14.50 -1.96
C TYR A 480 21.21 13.14 -1.93
N ALA A 481 20.53 12.11 -2.43
CA ALA A 481 21.11 10.78 -2.54
C ALA A 481 22.11 10.59 -3.69
N GLY A 482 22.17 11.53 -4.63
CA GLY A 482 23.03 11.46 -5.81
C GLY A 482 22.58 10.46 -6.87
N ILE A 483 21.34 9.95 -6.81
CA ILE A 483 20.89 8.87 -7.70
C ILE A 483 19.96 9.36 -8.83
N HIS A 484 19.56 10.62 -8.79
CA HIS A 484 18.70 11.29 -9.78
C HIS A 484 19.17 12.73 -9.97
N TYR A 485 19.04 13.22 -11.20
CA TYR A 485 19.20 14.65 -11.49
C TYR A 485 17.96 15.43 -11.04
N ARG A 486 18.10 16.75 -10.86
CA ARG A 486 16.96 17.62 -10.57
C ARG A 486 15.81 17.47 -11.56
N PHE A 487 16.13 17.44 -12.86
CA PHE A 487 15.11 17.27 -13.91
C PHE A 487 14.40 15.90 -13.84
N ASP A 488 15.06 14.84 -13.35
CA ASP A 488 14.38 13.54 -13.14
C ASP A 488 13.28 13.67 -12.09
N SER A 489 13.56 14.42 -11.02
CA SER A 489 12.67 14.61 -9.88
C SER A 489 11.54 15.60 -10.20
N GLU A 490 11.85 16.76 -10.77
CA GLU A 490 10.83 17.79 -11.10
C GLU A 490 9.86 17.32 -12.17
N VAL A 491 10.37 16.68 -13.23
CA VAL A 491 9.51 16.11 -14.28
C VAL A 491 8.77 14.88 -13.77
N GLY A 492 9.39 14.06 -12.91
CA GLY A 492 8.72 12.96 -12.22
C GLY A 492 7.54 13.42 -11.37
N THR A 493 7.71 14.49 -10.59
CA THR A 493 6.64 15.13 -9.82
C THR A 493 5.52 15.63 -10.73
N THR A 494 5.86 16.31 -11.84
CA THR A 494 4.87 16.79 -12.81
C THR A 494 4.06 15.65 -13.42
N GLN A 495 4.74 14.57 -13.84
CA GLN A 495 4.11 13.35 -14.35
C GLN A 495 3.19 12.72 -13.30
N GLY A 496 3.65 12.60 -12.05
CA GLY A 496 2.87 12.02 -10.96
C GLY A 496 1.62 12.84 -10.64
N ARG A 497 1.70 14.18 -10.63
CA ARG A 497 0.52 15.05 -10.47
C ARG A 497 -0.49 14.84 -11.61
N ALA A 498 -0.02 14.75 -12.85
CA ALA A 498 -0.89 14.48 -14.00
C ALA A 498 -1.64 13.15 -13.86
N VAL A 499 -0.94 12.08 -13.45
CA VAL A 499 -1.57 10.77 -13.17
C VAL A 499 -2.56 10.86 -12.00
N GLY A 500 -2.16 11.52 -10.90
CA GLY A 500 -3.02 11.70 -9.72
C GLY A 500 -4.33 12.42 -10.07
N ASN A 501 -4.27 13.42 -10.95
CA ASN A 501 -5.46 14.12 -11.43
C ASN A 501 -6.43 13.19 -12.16
N TYR A 502 -5.97 12.25 -12.98
CA TYR A 502 -6.86 11.25 -13.60
C TYR A 502 -7.59 10.42 -12.54
N ALA A 503 -6.89 9.97 -11.50
CA ALA A 503 -7.52 9.22 -10.41
C ALA A 503 -8.52 10.08 -9.62
N VAL A 504 -8.22 11.37 -9.40
CA VAL A 504 -9.15 12.34 -8.79
C VAL A 504 -10.41 12.52 -9.64
N GLU A 505 -10.29 12.63 -10.97
CA GLU A 505 -11.47 12.73 -11.84
C GLU A 505 -12.33 11.47 -11.80
N VAL A 506 -11.74 10.27 -11.65
CA VAL A 506 -12.51 9.03 -11.42
C VAL A 506 -13.19 9.07 -10.04
N ALA A 507 -12.49 9.53 -9.00
CA ALA A 507 -13.04 9.62 -7.64
C ALA A 507 -14.22 10.59 -7.56
N LYS A 508 -14.17 11.75 -8.24
CA LYS A 508 -15.24 12.76 -8.21
C LYS A 508 -16.60 12.26 -8.69
N VAL A 509 -16.61 11.26 -9.57
CA VAL A 509 -17.84 10.74 -10.18
C VAL A 509 -18.26 9.39 -9.59
N ASP A 510 -17.60 8.95 -8.52
CA ASP A 510 -17.94 7.68 -7.88
C ASP A 510 -19.18 7.76 -6.97
N GLY A 511 -19.64 8.97 -6.66
CA GLY A 511 -20.82 9.20 -5.82
C GLY A 511 -20.51 9.33 -4.33
N GLY A 512 -19.26 9.16 -3.91
CA GLY A 512 -18.81 9.31 -2.53
C GLY A 512 -18.10 10.62 -2.26
N GLU A 513 -18.57 11.76 -2.76
CA GLU A 513 -18.05 13.10 -2.38
C GLU A 513 -18.93 13.82 -1.36
#